data_AF-A0A7X5Q5K5-F1
#
_entry.id   AF-A0A7X5Q5K5-F1
#
_cell.length_a   1.000
_cell.length_b   1.000
_cell.length_c   1.000
_cell.angle_alpha   90.00
_cell.angle_beta   90.00
_cell.angle_gamma   90.00
#
_symmetry.space_group_name_H-M   'P 1'
#
loop_
_entity.id
_entity.type
_entity.pdbx_description
1 polymer ?
#
loop_
_entity_poly.entity_id
_entity_poly.type
_entity_poly.pdbx_seq_one_letter_code
_entity_poly.pdbx_strand_id
1 'polypeptide(L)' 'MSEELFDEMIALQEEKVFKLAEKIVPRITREDVLQPNDFPALENHPFFRYEEGVLEGLRSAKMAYVARKQ' A
#
# COMPACT_ATOMS: atom_id res chain seq x y z
N MET A 1 2.37 19.23 7.88
CA MET A 1 2.19 18.33 6.71
C MET A 1 1.06 18.86 5.88
N SER A 2 1.20 18.96 4.56
CA SER A 2 0.07 19.21 3.67
C SER A 2 -0.64 17.89 3.34
N GLU A 3 -1.89 17.97 2.90
CA GLU A 3 -2.63 16.80 2.37
C GLU A 3 -1.93 16.25 1.12
N GLU A 4 -1.37 17.14 0.30
CA GLU A 4 -0.56 16.81 -0.89
C GLU A 4 0.65 15.93 -0.56
N LEU A 5 1.31 16.17 0.58
CA LEU A 5 2.44 15.35 1.01
C LEU A 5 1.98 13.92 1.35
N PHE A 6 0.82 13.75 1.98
CA PHE A 6 0.28 12.41 2.20
C PHE A 6 -0.05 11.71 0.88
N ASP A 7 -0.62 12.43 -0.09
CA ASP A 7 -0.92 11.89 -1.42
C ASP A 7 0.34 11.42 -2.15
N GLU A 8 1.40 12.22 -2.12
CA GLU A 8 2.70 11.83 -2.69
C GLU A 8 3.29 10.60 -2.01
N MET A 9 3.29 10.57 -0.67
CA MET A 9 3.80 9.42 0.10
C MET A 9 3.00 8.14 -0.18
N ILE A 10 1.67 8.24 -0.27
CA ILE A 10 0.79 7.11 -0.59
C ILE A 10 1.09 6.60 -2.00
N ALA A 11 1.17 7.48 -3.02
CA ALA A 11 1.45 7.07 -4.39
C ALA A 11 2.82 6.37 -4.54
N LEU A 12 3.85 6.87 -3.84
CA LEU A 12 5.17 6.24 -3.82
C LEU A 12 5.13 4.87 -3.14
N GLN A 13 4.39 4.74 -2.05
CA GLN A 13 4.26 3.47 -1.34
C GLN A 13 3.42 2.46 -2.13
N GLU A 14 2.36 2.88 -2.82
CA GLU A 14 1.57 2.04 -3.74
C GLU A 14 2.43 1.47 -4.85
N GLU A 15 3.29 2.28 -5.46
CA GLU A 15 4.24 1.84 -6.48
C GLU A 15 5.26 0.83 -5.94
N LYS A 16 5.73 1.04 -4.70
CA LYS A 16 6.66 0.13 -4.03
C LYS A 16 6.01 -1.23 -3.75
N VAL A 17 4.79 -1.23 -3.22
CA VAL A 17 4.00 -2.44 -2.96
C VAL A 17 3.73 -3.19 -4.27
N PHE A 18 3.31 -2.49 -5.33
CA PHE A 18 3.08 -3.09 -6.64
C PHE A 18 4.34 -3.74 -7.23
N LYS A 19 5.47 -3.04 -7.24
CA LYS A 19 6.75 -3.60 -7.71
C LYS A 19 7.22 -4.81 -6.91
N LEU A 20 6.91 -4.85 -5.61
CA LEU A 20 7.21 -6.00 -4.79
C LEU A 20 6.28 -7.17 -5.11
N ALA A 21 4.99 -6.90 -5.29
CA ALA A 21 4.00 -7.90 -5.69
C ALA A 21 4.36 -8.54 -7.04
N GLU A 22 4.73 -7.73 -8.04
CA GLU A 22 5.10 -8.19 -9.38
C GLU A 22 6.33 -9.10 -9.38
N LYS A 23 7.27 -8.88 -8.44
CA LYS A 23 8.43 -9.76 -8.25
C LYS A 23 8.06 -11.11 -7.64
N ILE A 24 6.99 -11.18 -6.84
CA ILE A 24 6.54 -12.39 -6.14
C ILE A 24 5.58 -13.19 -7.03
N VAL A 25 4.63 -12.50 -7.67
CA VAL A 25 3.62 -13.06 -8.57
C VAL A 25 3.77 -12.37 -9.93
N PRO A 26 4.44 -13.01 -10.91
CA PRO A 26 4.61 -12.44 -12.23
C PRO A 26 3.26 -12.14 -12.91
N ARG A 27 3.17 -10.99 -13.59
CA ARG A 27 1.96 -10.51 -14.29
C ARG A 27 0.77 -10.15 -13.39
N ILE A 28 1.00 -9.98 -12.10
CA ILE A 28 -0.03 -9.44 -11.19
C ILE A 28 -0.46 -8.03 -11.62
N THR A 29 -1.75 -7.74 -11.50
CA THR A 29 -2.31 -6.42 -11.80
C THR A 29 -2.37 -5.53 -10.56
N ARG A 30 -2.65 -4.23 -10.72
CA ARG A 30 -2.82 -3.35 -9.56
C ARG A 30 -4.08 -3.70 -8.78
N GLU A 31 -5.11 -4.14 -9.48
CA GLU A 31 -6.38 -4.61 -8.93
C GLU A 31 -6.17 -5.84 -8.04
N ASP A 32 -5.33 -6.79 -8.48
CA ASP A 32 -4.96 -7.97 -7.69
C ASP A 32 -4.23 -7.60 -6.39
N VAL A 33 -3.39 -6.57 -6.42
CA VAL A 33 -2.67 -6.08 -5.23
C VAL A 33 -3.62 -5.50 -4.18
N LEU A 34 -4.83 -5.07 -4.57
CA LEU A 34 -5.87 -4.66 -3.63
C LEU A 34 -6.51 -5.85 -2.90
N GLN A 35 -6.36 -7.07 -3.42
CA GLN A 35 -6.90 -8.31 -2.85
C GLN A 35 -5.78 -9.35 -2.61
N PRO A 36 -4.74 -9.02 -1.82
CA PRO A 36 -3.55 -9.86 -1.71
C PRO A 36 -3.82 -11.23 -1.07
N ASN A 37 -4.94 -11.39 -0.37
CA ASN A 37 -5.36 -12.65 0.25
C ASN A 37 -5.77 -13.73 -0.77
N ASP A 38 -6.10 -13.33 -2.01
CA ASP A 38 -6.36 -14.28 -3.10
C ASP A 38 -5.06 -14.93 -3.62
N PHE A 39 -3.90 -14.42 -3.20
CA PHE A 39 -2.58 -14.88 -3.59
C PHE A 39 -1.81 -15.35 -2.35
N PRO A 40 -1.79 -16.67 -2.04
CA PRO A 40 -1.06 -17.19 -0.89
C PRO A 40 0.42 -16.81 -0.88
N ALA A 41 1.01 -16.60 -2.06
CA ALA A 41 2.39 -16.14 -2.22
C ALA A 41 2.59 -14.70 -1.72
N LEU A 42 1.59 -13.82 -1.79
CA LEU A 42 1.64 -12.47 -1.22
C LEU A 42 1.25 -12.46 0.25
N GLU A 43 0.17 -13.17 0.60
CA GLU A 43 -0.34 -13.24 1.97
C GLU A 43 0.73 -13.73 2.95
N ASN A 44 1.51 -14.74 2.55
CA ASN A 44 2.55 -15.32 3.39
C ASN A 44 3.94 -14.68 3.20
N HIS A 45 4.08 -13.64 2.38
CA HIS A 45 5.37 -13.01 2.12
C HIS A 45 5.63 -11.83 3.09
N PRO A 46 6.56 -11.97 4.06
CA PRO A 46 6.69 -11.04 5.17
C PRO A 46 7.02 -9.61 4.74
N PHE A 47 7.90 -9.45 3.75
CA PHE A 47 8.23 -8.13 3.23
C PHE A 47 7.06 -7.48 2.50
N PHE A 48 6.22 -8.26 1.82
CA PHE A 48 5.06 -7.71 1.13
C PHE A 48 4.03 -7.23 2.15
N ARG A 49 3.70 -8.07 3.13
CA ARG A 49 2.78 -7.72 4.23
C ARG A 49 3.28 -6.52 5.04
N TYR A 50 4.58 -6.38 5.25
CA TYR A 50 5.14 -5.20 5.92
C TYR A 50 4.90 -3.93 5.11
N GLU A 51 5.22 -3.92 3.82
CA GLU A 51 5.07 -2.73 2.96
C GLU A 51 3.59 -2.38 2.74
N GLU A 52 2.70 -3.37 2.65
CA GLU A 52 1.26 -3.18 2.63
C GLU A 52 0.77 -2.56 3.95
N GLY A 53 1.23 -3.04 5.10
CA GLY A 53 0.92 -2.44 6.39
C GLY A 53 1.39 -0.98 6.52
N VAL A 54 2.54 -0.63 5.94
CA VAL A 54 3.01 0.77 5.88
C VAL A 54 2.08 1.63 5.02
N LEU A 55 1.62 1.11 3.87
CA LEU A 55 0.65 1.81 3.01
C LEU A 55 -0.66 2.10 3.77
N GLU A 56 -1.19 1.12 4.49
CA GLU A 56 -2.40 1.28 5.31
C GLU A 56 -2.18 2.26 6.48
N GLY A 57 -0.97 2.26 7.06
CA GLY A 57 -0.57 3.25 8.05
C GLY A 57 -0.58 4.69 7.51
N LEU A 58 -0.08 4.91 6.29
CA LEU A 58 -0.10 6.22 5.63
C LEU A 58 -1.51 6.70 5.33
N ARG A 59 -2.37 5.81 4.81
CA ARG A 59 -3.79 6.08 4.56
C ARG A 59 -4.52 6.45 5.86
N SER A 60 -4.28 5.70 6.92
CA SER A 60 -4.84 5.96 8.26
C SER A 60 -4.36 7.31 8.82
N ALA A 61 -3.08 7.64 8.68
CA ALA A 61 -2.52 8.91 9.12
C ALA A 61 -3.10 10.10 8.33
N LYS A 62 -3.26 9.97 7.00
CA LYS A 62 -3.94 10.98 6.17
C LYS A 62 -5.38 11.19 6.65
N MET A 63 -6.12 10.11 6.87
CA MET A 63 -7.50 10.17 7.36
C MET A 63 -7.59 10.91 8.70
N ALA A 64 -6.73 10.58 9.66
CA ALA A 64 -6.68 11.26 10.95
C ALA A 64 -6.33 12.76 10.81
N TYR A 65 -5.39 13.09 9.93
CA TYR A 65 -5.02 14.47 9.66
C TYR A 65 -6.17 15.29 9.06
N VAL A 66 -6.86 14.73 8.06
CA VAL A 66 -8.04 15.36 7.43
C VAL A 66 -9.17 15.53 8.44
N ALA A 67 -9.46 14.52 9.25
CA ALA A 67 -10.50 14.57 10.28
C ALA A 67 -10.24 15.68 11.31
N ARG A 68 -8.98 15.92 11.68
CA ARG A 68 -8.61 17.03 12.58
C ARG A 68 -8.87 18.43 11.99
N LYS A 69 -8.85 18.55 10.66
CA LYS A 69 -9.02 19.83 9.95
C LYS A 69 -10.50 20.23 9.81
N GLN A 70 -11.42 19.28 9.99
CA GLN A 70 -12.87 19.50 10.00
C GLN A 70 -13.31 20.12 11.32
#